data_AF-A0A563VK08-F1
#
_entry.id   AF-A0A563VK08-F1
#
_cell.length_a   1.000
_cell.length_b   1.000
_cell.length_c   1.000
_cell.angle_alpha   90.00
_cell.angle_beta   90.00
_cell.angle_gamma   90.00
#
_symmetry.space_group_name_H-M   'P 1'
#
loop_
_entity.id
_entity.type
_entity.pdbx_description
1 polymer ?
#
loop_
_entity_poly.entity_id
_entity_poly.type
_entity_poly.pdbx_seq_one_letter_code
_entity_poly.pdbx_strand_id
1 'polypeptide(L)'
;MINFLEQPEQFKAVLKDKWLDYYQANRHWLQALMNESGNWYDRVSSYEEEELEQLGYTDYSPSRLDDCFMFGVLSILEPQIKGLFTLVPGSPDTYLKQLDLDFDPEIELKNRSLQQSQQQINTESQYLDKIREEIKT
;
A
#
# COMPACT_ATOMS: atom_id res chain seq x y z
N MET A 1 21.75 -1.21 -0.97
CA MET A 1 20.85 -0.13 -0.54
C MET A 1 20.25 0.44 -1.81
N ILE A 2 18.92 0.48 -1.91
CA ILE A 2 18.24 1.11 -3.06
C ILE A 2 18.26 2.61 -2.79
N ASN A 3 18.77 3.38 -3.76
CA ASN A 3 18.87 4.83 -3.71
C ASN A 3 17.80 5.43 -4.63
N PHE A 4 17.04 6.41 -4.13
CA PHE A 4 16.02 7.10 -4.92
C PHE A 4 16.57 7.68 -6.23
N LEU A 5 17.80 8.22 -6.21
CA LEU A 5 18.40 8.86 -7.39
C LEU A 5 18.80 7.86 -8.49
N GLU A 6 19.03 6.60 -8.13
CA GLU A 6 19.46 5.57 -9.06
C GLU A 6 18.28 4.71 -9.53
N GLN A 7 17.32 4.46 -8.63
CA GLN A 7 16.20 3.53 -8.84
C GLN A 7 14.91 4.06 -8.20
N PRO A 8 14.32 5.15 -8.72
CA PRO A 8 13.20 5.84 -8.07
C PRO A 8 11.95 4.96 -7.93
N GLU A 9 11.58 4.22 -8.97
CA GLU A 9 10.40 3.34 -8.95
C GLU A 9 10.55 2.19 -7.95
N GLN A 10 11.73 1.59 -7.89
CA GLN A 10 12.01 0.54 -6.92
C GLN A 10 12.04 1.09 -5.49
N PHE A 11 12.55 2.30 -5.30
CA PHE A 11 12.53 2.98 -4.01
C PHE A 11 11.10 3.26 -3.53
N LYS A 12 10.24 3.79 -4.40
CA LYS A 12 8.81 4.00 -4.12
C LYS A 12 8.12 2.70 -3.72
N ALA A 13 8.33 1.62 -4.48
CA ALA A 13 7.76 0.31 -4.17
C ALA A 13 8.19 -0.18 -2.78
N VAL A 14 9.48 -0.04 -2.43
CA VAL A 14 9.99 -0.41 -1.10
C VAL A 14 9.37 0.43 0.00
N LEU A 15 9.18 1.74 -0.20
CA LEU A 15 8.52 2.60 0.78
C LEU A 15 7.06 2.19 0.99
N LYS A 16 6.34 1.92 -0.10
CA LYS A 16 4.96 1.44 -0.07
C LYS A 16 4.86 0.14 0.72
N ASP A 17 5.72 -0.83 0.44
CA ASP A 17 5.72 -2.11 1.15
C ASP A 17 6.03 -1.94 2.64
N LYS A 18 7.07 -1.18 2.98
CA LYS A 18 7.42 -0.90 4.39
C LYS A 18 6.30 -0.20 5.14
N TRP A 19 5.62 0.76 4.49
CA TRP A 19 4.47 1.45 5.09
C TRP A 19 3.31 0.49 5.34
N LEU A 20 2.95 -0.32 4.34
CA LEU A 20 1.87 -1.30 4.45
C LEU A 20 2.15 -2.34 5.52
N ASP A 21 3.38 -2.85 5.61
CA ASP A 21 3.78 -3.83 6.61
C ASP A 21 3.71 -3.23 8.02
N TYR A 22 4.21 -2.00 8.18
CA TYR A 22 4.09 -1.27 9.44
C TYR A 22 2.62 -1.04 9.79
N TYR A 23 1.82 -0.55 8.85
CA TYR A 23 0.40 -0.29 9.06
C TYR A 23 -0.33 -1.58 9.44
N GLN A 24 -0.11 -2.68 8.73
CA GLN A 24 -0.75 -3.97 9.01
C GLN A 24 -0.40 -4.49 10.42
N ALA A 25 0.88 -4.42 10.81
CA ALA A 25 1.33 -4.84 12.13
C ALA A 25 0.76 -3.96 13.27
N ASN A 26 0.43 -2.70 12.96
CA ASN A 26 -0.01 -1.68 13.91
C ASN A 26 -1.48 -1.27 13.72
N ARG A 27 -2.22 -2.01 12.89
CA ARG A 27 -3.52 -1.59 12.31
C ARG A 27 -4.51 -1.14 13.36
N HIS A 28 -4.63 -1.90 14.45
CA HIS A 28 -5.63 -1.64 15.48
C HIS A 28 -5.49 -0.26 16.12
N TRP A 29 -4.28 0.12 16.55
CA TRP A 29 -4.08 1.41 17.22
C TRP A 29 -3.99 2.57 16.23
N LEU A 30 -3.51 2.32 15.00
CA LEU A 30 -3.52 3.31 13.93
C LEU A 30 -4.95 3.69 13.53
N GLN A 31 -5.86 2.71 13.44
CA GLN A 31 -7.29 2.94 13.23
C GLN A 31 -7.91 3.75 14.39
N ALA A 32 -7.59 3.41 15.64
CA ALA A 32 -8.06 4.17 16.79
C ALA A 32 -7.58 5.63 16.75
N LEU A 33 -6.29 5.86 16.43
CA LEU A 33 -5.70 7.19 16.28
C LEU A 33 -6.38 8.00 15.15
N MET A 34 -6.61 7.37 14.00
CA MET A 34 -7.31 8.02 12.89
C MET A 34 -8.77 8.36 13.27
N ASN A 35 -9.45 7.47 14.00
CA ASN A 35 -10.82 7.68 14.46
C ASN A 35 -10.93 8.86 15.44
N GLU A 36 -9.97 9.00 16.36
CA GLU A 36 -9.89 10.17 17.26
C GLU A 36 -9.70 11.48 16.50
N SER A 37 -8.92 11.46 15.42
CA SER A 37 -8.69 12.63 14.56
C SER A 37 -9.82 12.90 13.55
N GLY A 38 -10.84 12.03 13.47
CA GLY A 38 -11.92 12.13 12.48
C GLY A 38 -11.51 11.75 11.04
N ASN A 39 -10.32 11.19 10.86
CA ASN A 39 -9.76 10.83 9.55
C ASN A 39 -10.00 9.35 9.19
N TRP A 40 -10.63 8.57 10.07
CA TRP A 40 -10.91 7.15 9.83
C TRP A 40 -12.31 6.93 9.25
N TYR A 41 -12.36 6.12 8.19
CA TYR A 41 -13.59 5.54 7.67
C TYR A 41 -13.32 4.08 7.28
N ASP A 42 -14.15 3.13 7.75
CA ASP A 42 -14.08 1.72 7.33
C ASP A 42 -14.65 1.56 5.92
N ARG A 43 -13.85 1.92 4.92
CA ARG A 43 -14.29 1.93 3.51
C ARG A 43 -14.22 0.55 2.85
N VAL A 44 -13.42 -0.36 3.39
CA VAL A 44 -13.38 -1.76 2.95
C VAL A 44 -14.68 -2.48 3.26
N SER A 45 -15.33 -2.11 4.36
CA SER A 45 -16.66 -2.65 4.73
C SER A 45 -17.83 -2.03 3.96
N SER A 46 -17.64 -0.85 3.35
CA SER A 46 -18.75 -0.03 2.84
C SER A 46 -18.99 -0.09 1.33
N TYR A 47 -18.01 -0.55 0.55
CA TYR A 47 -18.12 -0.66 -0.91
C TYR A 47 -17.55 -2.00 -1.40
N GLU A 48 -18.23 -2.61 -2.35
CA GLU A 48 -17.72 -3.79 -3.04
C GLU A 48 -16.59 -3.40 -4.00
N GLU A 49 -15.68 -4.35 -4.28
CA GLU A 49 -14.50 -4.11 -5.10
C GLU A 49 -14.85 -3.63 -6.53
N GLU A 50 -15.90 -4.19 -7.11
CA GLU A 50 -16.43 -3.82 -8.42
C GLU A 50 -17.01 -2.39 -8.45
N GLU A 51 -17.52 -1.88 -7.31
CA GLU A 51 -18.03 -0.52 -7.20
C GLU A 51 -16.90 0.51 -7.15
N LEU A 52 -15.78 0.17 -6.51
CA LEU A 52 -14.59 1.02 -6.47
C LEU A 52 -13.93 1.16 -7.85
N GLU A 53 -13.92 0.09 -8.65
CA GLU A 53 -13.35 0.10 -10.01
C GLU A 53 -14.23 0.88 -11.02
N GLN A 54 -15.55 0.76 -10.92
CA GLN A 54 -16.50 1.44 -11.81
C GLN A 54 -16.55 2.96 -11.60
N LEU A 55 -16.17 3.44 -10.42
CA LEU A 55 -16.31 4.85 -10.05
C LEU A 55 -15.20 5.75 -10.59
N GLY A 56 -14.10 5.23 -11.14
CA GLY A 56 -13.07 6.05 -11.80
C GLY A 56 -12.61 7.27 -10.99
N TYR A 57 -12.60 7.15 -9.65
CA TYR A 57 -12.14 8.09 -8.61
C TYR A 57 -12.04 9.58 -9.01
N THR A 58 -13.11 10.36 -8.80
CA THR A 58 -13.12 11.82 -9.07
C THR A 58 -13.29 12.75 -7.85
N ASP A 59 -13.57 12.25 -6.63
CA ASP A 59 -13.63 13.10 -5.42
C ASP A 59 -13.41 12.30 -4.12
N TYR A 60 -12.25 11.66 -4.02
CA TYR A 60 -11.89 10.75 -2.94
C TYR A 60 -10.61 11.20 -2.25
N SER A 61 -10.68 11.40 -0.94
CA SER A 61 -9.50 11.55 -0.08
C SER A 61 -9.22 10.21 0.60
N PRO A 62 -8.02 9.63 0.45
CA PRO A 62 -7.64 8.38 1.12
C PRO A 62 -7.84 8.45 2.63
N SER A 63 -8.39 7.40 3.25
CA SER A 63 -8.48 7.29 4.72
C SER A 63 -7.14 6.84 5.27
N ARG A 64 -6.17 7.76 5.37
CA ARG A 64 -4.80 7.50 5.84
C ARG A 64 -4.40 8.45 6.97
N LEU A 65 -3.27 8.12 7.60
CA LEU A 65 -2.69 8.97 8.65
C LEU A 65 -2.11 10.27 8.08
N ASP A 66 -1.97 11.25 8.97
CA ASP A 66 -1.34 12.54 8.69
C ASP A 66 0.06 12.38 8.06
N ASP A 67 0.37 13.28 7.12
CA ASP A 67 1.57 13.19 6.31
C ASP A 67 2.86 13.25 7.14
N CYS A 68 2.88 14.09 8.19
CA CYS A 68 4.05 14.20 9.06
C CYS A 68 4.23 12.94 9.90
N PHE A 69 3.13 12.33 10.35
CA PHE A 69 3.18 11.04 11.03
C PHE A 69 3.77 9.95 10.12
N MET A 70 3.25 9.85 8.88
CA MET A 70 3.75 8.88 7.91
C MET A 70 5.24 9.04 7.65
N PHE A 71 5.72 10.28 7.44
CA PHE A 71 7.16 10.52 7.27
C PHE A 71 7.98 10.29 8.53
N GLY A 72 7.43 10.57 9.72
CA GLY A 72 8.07 10.23 10.98
C GLY A 72 8.42 8.73 11.03
N VAL A 73 7.43 7.88 10.75
CA VAL A 73 7.61 6.43 10.68
C VAL A 73 8.56 6.02 9.55
N LEU A 74 8.33 6.51 8.33
CA LEU A 74 9.14 6.15 7.17
C LEU A 74 10.60 6.57 7.32
N SER A 75 10.89 7.66 8.02
CA SER A 75 12.26 8.10 8.30
C SER A 75 13.04 7.14 9.20
N ILE A 76 12.33 6.31 9.97
CA ILE A 76 12.89 5.24 10.81
C ILE A 76 13.05 3.96 9.97
N LEU A 77 12.01 3.61 9.19
CA LEU A 77 12.00 2.38 8.37
C LEU A 77 12.94 2.45 7.15
N GLU A 78 13.07 3.62 6.53
CA GLU A 78 13.95 3.89 5.39
C GLU A 78 14.64 5.25 5.57
N PRO A 79 15.76 5.30 6.31
CA PRO A 79 16.46 6.55 6.62
C PRO A 79 16.92 7.35 5.40
N GLN A 80 17.10 6.70 4.24
CA GLN A 80 17.50 7.36 3.00
C GLN A 80 16.45 8.35 2.47
N ILE A 81 15.19 8.24 2.93
CA ILE A 81 14.12 9.20 2.58
C ILE A 81 14.47 10.64 2.99
N LYS A 82 15.35 10.82 3.98
CA LYS A 82 15.80 12.15 4.42
C LYS A 82 16.51 12.95 3.31
N GLY A 83 17.19 12.26 2.39
CA GLY A 83 17.85 12.89 1.25
C GLY A 83 16.87 13.59 0.31
N LEU A 84 15.64 13.06 0.17
CA LEU A 84 14.60 13.63 -0.69
C LEU A 84 14.17 15.03 -0.25
N PHE A 85 13.98 15.23 1.06
CA PHE A 85 13.56 16.52 1.61
C PHE A 85 14.60 17.63 1.40
N THR A 86 15.87 17.26 1.18
CA THR A 86 16.94 18.23 0.91
C THR A 86 17.03 18.64 -0.56
N LEU A 87 16.43 17.87 -1.47
CA LEU A 87 16.61 18.03 -2.92
C LEU A 87 15.49 18.82 -3.59
N VAL A 88 14.25 18.66 -3.13
CA VAL A 88 13.08 19.30 -3.72
C VAL A 88 12.36 20.06 -2.61
N PRO A 89 12.09 21.38 -2.73
CA PRO A 89 11.24 22.08 -1.77
C PRO A 89 9.78 21.66 -1.96
N GLY A 90 9.06 21.41 -0.86
CA GLY A 90 7.67 20.98 -0.91
C GLY A 90 7.03 20.83 0.47
N SER A 91 5.71 20.62 0.48
CA SER A 91 4.98 20.20 1.68
C SER A 91 5.02 18.68 1.83
N PRO A 92 4.82 18.15 3.05
CA PRO A 92 4.61 16.71 3.29
C PRO A 92 3.61 16.07 2.30
N ASP A 93 2.44 16.67 2.11
CA ASP A 93 1.44 16.21 1.13
C ASP A 93 2.00 16.06 -0.28
N THR A 94 2.79 17.04 -0.74
CA THR A 94 3.41 17.03 -2.06
C THR A 94 4.36 15.85 -2.21
N TYR A 95 5.19 15.57 -1.19
CA TYR A 95 6.12 14.45 -1.23
C TYR A 95 5.42 13.10 -1.22
N LEU A 96 4.31 12.94 -0.48
CA LEU A 96 3.57 11.68 -0.48
C LEU A 96 3.00 11.36 -1.84
N LYS A 97 2.42 12.35 -2.53
CA LYS A 97 1.95 12.20 -3.91
C LYS A 97 3.10 11.86 -4.86
N GLN A 98 4.25 12.53 -4.74
CA GLN A 98 5.43 12.23 -5.55
C GLN A 98 6.00 10.84 -5.32
N LEU A 99 5.87 10.31 -4.10
CA LEU A 99 6.35 8.98 -3.72
C LEU A 99 5.30 7.88 -3.95
N ASP A 100 4.14 8.22 -4.52
CA ASP A 100 3.00 7.31 -4.71
C ASP A 100 2.56 6.65 -3.39
N LEU A 101 2.63 7.42 -2.29
CA LEU A 101 2.22 7.02 -0.94
C LEU A 101 0.86 7.62 -0.52
N ASP A 102 0.21 8.38 -1.40
CA ASP A 102 -1.11 8.96 -1.19
C ASP A 102 -2.23 7.94 -1.48
N PHE A 103 -2.20 6.80 -0.79
CA PHE A 103 -3.18 5.72 -0.95
C PHE A 103 -3.84 5.34 0.38
N ASP A 104 -4.97 4.64 0.28
CA ASP A 104 -5.67 4.10 1.44
C ASP A 104 -5.09 2.72 1.80
N PRO A 105 -4.48 2.59 2.99
CA PRO A 105 -3.82 1.35 3.38
C PRO A 105 -4.78 0.17 3.52
N GLU A 106 -6.06 0.41 3.82
CA GLU A 106 -7.05 -0.66 3.96
C GLU A 106 -7.40 -1.28 2.60
N ILE A 107 -7.61 -0.42 1.60
CA ILE A 107 -7.86 -0.85 0.21
C ILE A 107 -6.65 -1.61 -0.33
N GLU A 108 -5.45 -1.05 -0.14
CA GLU A 108 -4.23 -1.66 -0.66
C GLU A 108 -3.91 -3.00 0.01
N LEU A 109 -4.19 -3.15 1.30
CA LEU A 109 -4.06 -4.45 1.99
C LEU A 109 -5.08 -5.48 1.48
N LYS A 110 -6.33 -5.07 1.18
CA LYS A 110 -7.32 -5.95 0.54
C LYS A 110 -6.83 -6.41 -0.83
N ASN A 111 -6.36 -5.48 -1.66
CA ASN A 111 -5.80 -5.78 -2.99
C ASN A 111 -4.62 -6.75 -2.90
N ARG A 112 -3.71 -6.52 -1.95
CA ARG A 112 -2.58 -7.42 -1.68
C ARG A 112 -3.05 -8.84 -1.33
N SER A 113 -4.08 -8.98 -0.48
CA SER A 113 -4.65 -10.29 -0.11
C SER A 113 -5.33 -10.99 -1.29
N LEU A 114 -6.02 -10.26 -2.15
CA LEU A 114 -6.70 -10.81 -3.34
C LEU A 114 -5.69 -11.30 -4.37
N GLN A 115 -4.63 -10.51 -4.61
CA GLN A 115 -3.53 -10.91 -5.49
C GLN A 115 -2.85 -12.19 -4.99
N GLN A 116 -2.60 -12.31 -3.68
CA GLN A 116 -2.05 -13.52 -3.08
C GLN A 116 -2.97 -14.73 -3.25
N SER A 117 -4.27 -14.55 -3.05
CA SER A 117 -5.27 -15.62 -3.23
C SER A 117 -5.34 -16.09 -4.68
N GLN A 118 -5.32 -15.16 -5.64
CA GLN A 118 -5.32 -15.49 -7.08
C GLN A 118 -4.03 -16.21 -7.50
N GLN A 119 -2.87 -15.81 -6.96
CA GLN A 119 -1.60 -16.49 -7.22
C GLN A 119 -1.61 -17.93 -6.68
N GLN A 120 -2.20 -18.15 -5.51
CA GLN A 120 -2.36 -19.49 -4.95
C GLN A 120 -3.26 -20.37 -5.83
N ILE A 121 -4.43 -19.86 -6.23
CA ILE A 121 -5.36 -20.57 -7.13
C ILE A 121 -4.68 -20.96 -8.45
N ASN A 122 -3.92 -20.03 -9.04
CA ASN A 122 -3.21 -20.28 -10.29
C ASN A 122 -2.14 -21.37 -10.12
N THR A 123 -1.43 -21.36 -8.99
CA THR A 123 -0.40 -22.37 -8.66
C THR A 123 -1.01 -23.75 -8.44
N GLU A 124 -2.13 -23.81 -7.73
CA GLU A 124 -2.87 -25.06 -7.50
C GLU A 124 -3.45 -25.63 -8.80
N SER A 125 -4.01 -24.79 -9.68
CA SER A 125 -4.47 -25.25 -11.00
C SER A 125 -3.33 -25.84 -11.83
N GLN A 126 -2.18 -25.14 -11.88
CA GLN A 126 -1.01 -25.63 -12.60
C GLN A 126 -0.50 -26.98 -12.07
N TYR A 127 -0.57 -27.18 -10.74
CA TYR A 127 -0.21 -28.45 -10.12
C TYR A 127 -1.20 -29.57 -10.50
N LEU A 128 -2.50 -29.30 -10.46
CA LEU A 128 -3.54 -30.26 -10.86
C LEU A 128 -3.43 -30.64 -12.34
N ASP A 129 -3.11 -29.69 -13.21
CA ASP A 129 -2.91 -29.96 -14.64
C ASP A 129 -1.70 -30.88 -14.89
N LYS A 130 -0.61 -30.71 -14.13
CA LYS A 130 0.53 -31.64 -14.17
C LYS A 130 0.13 -33.06 -13.77
N ILE A 131 -0.63 -33.22 -12.69
CA ILE A 131 -1.14 -34.53 -12.25
C ILE A 131 -2.01 -35.18 -13.33
N ARG A 132 -2.89 -34.41 -13.97
CA ARG A 132 -3.78 -34.93 -15.03
C ARG A 132 -3.00 -35.45 -16.23
N GLU A 133 -1.89 -34.83 -16.60
CA GLU A 133 -1.04 -35.29 -17.69
C GLU A 133 -0.24 -36.55 -17.31
N GLU A 134 0.24 -36.66 -16.06
CA GLU A 134 0.95 -37.86 -15.59
C GLU A 134 0.04 -39.11 -15.56
N ILE A 135 -1.24 -38.98 -15.21
CA ILE A 135 -2.19 -40.11 -15.15
C ILE A 135 -2.58 -40.63 -16.56
N LYS A 136 -2.44 -39.82 -17.61
CA LYS A 136 -2.76 -40.22 -19.00
C LYS A 136 -1.67 -41.08 -19.65
N THR A 137 -0.51 -41.23 -19.01
CA THR A 137 0.65 -41.99 -19.49
C THR A 137 0.68 -43.38 -18.88
#